data_AF-A0A948BIM4-F1
#
_entry.id   AF-A0A948BIM4-F1
#
_cell.length_a   1.000
_cell.length_b   1.000
_cell.length_c   1.000
_cell.angle_alpha   90.00
_cell.angle_beta   90.00
_cell.angle_gamma   90.00
#
_symmetry.space_group_name_H-M   'P 1'
#
loop_
_entity.id
_entity.type
_entity.pdbx_description
1 polymer ?
#
loop_
_entity_poly.entity_id
_entity_poly.type
_entity_poly.pdbx_seq_one_letter_code
_entity_poly.pdbx_strand_id
1 'polypeptide(L)'
;MRKRHSNYRLVKIHHNYTVEEVSRLLSIHKRTVRAWIKSGLPVLNEKRPMLILGHVLKEFLKNRWTKNKRPCKPGQFYCFRCRAPKYPAGNMAEYHEVTDKFGNLVANCSDCGTIINQRISLQNIERIRGKINVSFPEALRQLNESVKPSVNSHFRKETKNHGKAQSSKRKNQATIFDFLEGSQRSK
;
A
#
# COMPACT_ATOMS: atom_id res chain seq x y z
N MET A 1 0.58 -17.22 -10.47
CA MET A 1 0.52 -15.95 -11.23
C MET A 1 1.42 -16.04 -12.46
N ARG A 2 0.92 -15.73 -13.67
CA ARG A 2 1.77 -15.68 -14.88
C ARG A 2 2.74 -14.50 -14.76
N LYS A 3 4.05 -14.72 -14.98
CA LYS A 3 5.04 -13.63 -15.03
C LYS A 3 4.65 -12.67 -16.17
N ARG A 4 4.19 -11.45 -15.84
CA ARG A 4 3.79 -10.43 -16.83
C ARG A 4 4.95 -9.97 -17.70
N HIS A 5 6.16 -10.01 -17.15
CA HIS A 5 7.34 -9.40 -17.72
C HIS A 5 8.58 -10.28 -17.51
N SER A 6 9.26 -10.63 -18.60
CA SER A 6 10.48 -11.44 -18.59
C SER A 6 11.67 -10.63 -18.10
N ASN A 7 12.44 -11.12 -17.12
CA ASN A 7 13.56 -10.35 -16.57
C ASN A 7 14.69 -10.21 -17.60
N TYR A 8 14.84 -9.02 -18.18
CA TYR A 8 15.90 -8.73 -19.17
C TYR A 8 17.32 -8.79 -18.58
N ARG A 9 17.49 -8.70 -17.26
CA ARG A 9 18.80 -8.71 -16.59
C ARG A 9 19.47 -10.08 -16.58
N LEU A 10 18.71 -11.15 -16.84
CA LEU A 10 19.24 -12.51 -16.94
C LEU A 10 20.03 -12.75 -18.23
N VAL A 11 19.83 -11.91 -19.25
CA VAL A 11 20.47 -12.04 -20.56
C VAL A 11 21.89 -11.47 -20.50
N LYS A 12 22.88 -12.28 -20.88
CA LYS A 12 24.28 -11.86 -21.03
C LYS A 12 24.47 -11.20 -22.40
N ILE A 13 25.10 -10.04 -22.43
CA ILE A 13 25.20 -9.17 -23.62
C ILE A 13 26.06 -9.80 -24.72
N HIS A 14 27.19 -10.40 -24.33
CA HIS A 14 28.17 -11.00 -25.25
C HIS A 14 27.91 -12.49 -25.57
N HIS A 15 26.76 -13.02 -25.17
CA HIS A 15 26.40 -14.41 -25.43
C HIS A 15 25.36 -14.50 -26.55
N ASN A 16 25.50 -15.50 -27.43
CA ASN A 16 24.54 -15.80 -28.47
C ASN A 16 23.61 -16.91 -28.00
N TYR A 17 22.32 -16.79 -28.24
CA TYR A 17 21.33 -17.73 -27.71
C TYR A 17 20.53 -18.41 -28.81
N THR A 18 20.25 -19.69 -28.64
CA THR A 18 19.21 -20.38 -29.41
C THR A 18 17.82 -20.09 -28.82
N VAL A 19 16.77 -20.38 -29.58
CA VAL A 19 15.38 -20.23 -29.11
C VAL A 19 15.12 -21.05 -27.84
N GLU A 20 15.67 -22.26 -27.78
CA GLU A 20 15.57 -23.20 -26.68
C GLU A 20 16.33 -22.71 -25.44
N GLU A 21 17.51 -22.10 -25.62
CA GLU A 21 18.27 -21.50 -24.52
C GLU A 21 17.54 -20.29 -23.91
N VAL A 22 16.99 -19.40 -24.75
CA VAL A 22 16.17 -18.28 -24.26
C VAL A 22 14.96 -18.77 -23.48
N SER A 23 14.32 -19.84 -23.98
CA SER A 23 13.18 -20.48 -23.33
C SER A 23 13.53 -20.96 -21.92
N ARG A 24 14.68 -21.63 -21.75
CA ARG A 24 15.17 -22.09 -20.44
C ARG A 24 15.54 -20.92 -19.54
N LEU A 25 16.31 -19.95 -20.06
CA LEU A 25 16.84 -18.80 -19.33
C LEU A 25 15.72 -17.93 -18.73
N LEU A 26 14.66 -17.66 -19.49
CA LEU A 26 13.55 -16.81 -19.03
C LEU A 26 12.40 -17.61 -18.42
N SER A 27 12.46 -18.95 -18.45
CA SER A 27 11.36 -19.86 -18.09
C SER A 27 10.08 -19.55 -18.85
N ILE A 28 10.17 -19.43 -20.18
CA ILE A 28 9.06 -19.08 -21.08
C ILE A 28 8.97 -20.14 -22.18
N HIS A 29 7.77 -20.45 -22.63
CA HIS A 29 7.55 -21.40 -23.73
C HIS A 29 8.19 -20.94 -25.05
N LYS A 30 8.84 -21.85 -25.78
CA LYS A 30 9.50 -21.61 -27.08
C LYS A 30 8.63 -20.90 -28.13
N ARG A 31 7.31 -21.14 -28.11
CA ARG A 31 6.34 -20.46 -28.99
C ARG A 31 6.30 -18.95 -28.78
N THR A 32 6.49 -18.48 -27.55
CA THR A 32 6.54 -17.03 -27.23
C THR A 32 7.80 -16.40 -27.79
N VAL A 33 8.95 -17.08 -27.70
CA VAL A 33 10.21 -16.61 -28.28
C VAL A 33 10.09 -16.54 -29.81
N ARG A 34 9.51 -17.56 -30.45
CA ARG A 34 9.19 -17.52 -31.90
C ARG A 34 8.21 -16.41 -32.27
N ALA A 35 7.22 -16.13 -31.43
CA ALA A 35 6.32 -14.99 -31.63
C ALA A 35 7.06 -13.64 -31.52
N TRP A 36 8.09 -13.53 -30.67
CA TRP A 36 8.93 -12.34 -30.62
C TRP A 36 9.72 -12.12 -31.91
N ILE A 37 10.29 -13.18 -32.48
CA ILE A 37 10.95 -13.16 -33.78
C ILE A 37 9.98 -12.65 -34.86
N LYS A 38 8.75 -13.20 -34.90
CA LYS A 38 7.70 -12.72 -35.81
C LYS A 38 7.32 -11.25 -35.58
N SER A 39 7.39 -10.77 -34.34
CA SER A 39 7.11 -9.37 -33.99
C SER A 39 8.28 -8.40 -34.18
N GLY A 40 9.40 -8.86 -34.77
CA GLY A 40 10.55 -8.02 -35.09
C GLY A 40 11.74 -8.12 -34.14
N LEU A 41 11.93 -9.24 -33.43
CA LEU A 41 13.21 -9.52 -32.74
C LEU A 41 14.26 -9.91 -33.80
N PRO A 42 15.35 -9.13 -33.97
CA PRO A 42 16.41 -9.47 -34.92
C PRO A 42 17.12 -10.78 -34.54
N VAL A 43 17.40 -11.59 -35.56
CA VAL A 43 18.01 -12.91 -35.44
C VAL A 43 18.94 -13.15 -36.61
N LEU A 44 20.03 -13.87 -36.36
CA LEU A 44 20.93 -14.36 -37.40
C LEU A 44 20.35 -15.67 -37.93
N ASN A 45 19.72 -15.59 -39.10
CA ASN A 45 18.98 -16.70 -39.73
C ASN A 45 19.70 -17.30 -40.94
N GLU A 46 20.92 -16.87 -41.25
CA GLU A 46 21.67 -17.31 -42.44
C GLU A 46 21.95 -18.81 -42.45
N LYS A 47 22.20 -19.40 -41.27
CA LYS A 47 22.47 -20.83 -41.09
C LYS A 47 21.71 -21.34 -39.88
N ARG A 48 21.39 -22.64 -39.87
CA ARG A 48 20.80 -23.28 -38.69
C ARG A 48 21.90 -23.71 -37.72
N PRO A 49 21.68 -23.61 -36.40
CA PRO A 49 20.49 -23.10 -35.71
C PRO A 49 20.37 -21.56 -35.73
N MET A 50 19.14 -21.03 -35.65
CA MET A 50 18.92 -19.58 -35.57
C MET A 50 19.50 -19.02 -34.27
N LEU A 51 20.31 -17.98 -34.38
CA LEU A 51 20.97 -17.35 -33.23
C LEU A 51 20.37 -15.97 -32.93
N ILE A 52 20.13 -15.73 -31.65
CA ILE A 52 19.67 -14.45 -31.10
C ILE A 52 20.86 -13.83 -30.37
N LEU A 53 21.30 -12.66 -30.82
CA LEU A 53 22.38 -11.92 -30.16
C LEU A 53 21.91 -11.43 -28.77
N GLY A 54 22.70 -11.65 -27.73
CA GLY A 54 22.33 -11.35 -26.35
C GLY A 54 22.03 -9.87 -26.09
N HIS A 55 22.82 -8.96 -26.67
CA HIS A 55 22.58 -7.52 -26.56
C HIS A 55 21.24 -7.10 -27.17
N VAL A 56 20.92 -7.61 -28.38
CA VAL A 56 19.65 -7.38 -29.07
C VAL A 56 18.48 -7.91 -28.26
N LEU A 57 18.59 -9.14 -27.74
CA LEU A 57 17.54 -9.74 -26.91
C LEU A 57 17.28 -8.90 -25.64
N LYS A 58 18.35 -8.48 -24.98
CA LYS A 58 18.26 -7.65 -23.77
C LYS A 58 17.58 -6.32 -24.05
N GLU A 59 17.95 -5.67 -25.14
CA GLU A 59 17.35 -4.40 -25.57
C GLU A 59 15.87 -4.55 -25.94
N PHE A 60 15.52 -5.59 -26.73
CA PHE A 60 14.14 -5.91 -27.08
C PHE A 60 13.27 -6.10 -25.83
N LEU A 61 13.75 -6.88 -24.85
CA LEU A 61 13.03 -7.09 -23.60
C LEU A 61 12.92 -5.82 -22.77
N LYS A 62 13.97 -5.00 -22.72
CA LYS A 62 13.98 -3.71 -22.03
C LYS A 62 12.96 -2.74 -22.65
N ASN A 63 12.92 -2.64 -23.97
CA ASN A 63 11.97 -1.79 -24.70
C ASN A 63 10.52 -2.25 -24.49
N ARG A 64 10.29 -3.56 -24.47
CA ARG A 64 8.98 -4.12 -24.14
C ARG A 64 8.55 -3.81 -22.70
N TRP A 65 9.50 -3.81 -21.76
CA TRP A 65 9.24 -3.42 -20.37
C TRP A 65 8.88 -1.93 -20.26
N THR A 66 9.69 -1.05 -20.83
CA THR A 66 9.49 0.40 -20.74
C THR A 66 8.17 0.81 -21.38
N LYS A 67 7.82 0.24 -22.55
CA LYS A 67 6.54 0.49 -23.23
C LYS A 67 5.32 0.10 -22.40
N ASN A 68 5.39 -1.02 -21.67
CA ASN A 68 4.27 -1.52 -20.88
C ASN A 68 4.22 -0.94 -19.47
N LYS A 69 5.32 -0.36 -18.99
CA LYS A 69 5.37 0.27 -17.66
C LYS A 69 4.45 1.49 -17.67
N ARG A 70 3.57 1.56 -16.68
CA ARG A 70 2.71 2.72 -16.41
C ARG A 70 3.14 3.35 -15.09
N PRO A 71 4.23 4.15 -15.06
CA PRO A 71 4.67 4.78 -13.82
C PRO A 71 3.63 5.81 -13.37
N CYS A 72 3.32 5.82 -12.08
CA CYS A 72 2.53 6.89 -11.48
C CYS A 72 3.47 8.04 -11.15
N LYS A 73 3.13 9.25 -11.60
CA LYS A 73 3.83 10.47 -11.19
C LYS A 73 3.48 10.79 -9.72
N PRO A 74 4.25 11.66 -9.04
CA PRO A 74 3.82 12.19 -7.74
C PRO A 74 2.40 12.76 -7.85
N GLY A 75 1.56 12.46 -6.87
CA GLY A 75 0.16 12.86 -6.88
C GLY A 75 -0.78 11.91 -7.65
N GLN A 76 -0.28 10.83 -8.25
CA GLN A 76 -1.10 9.90 -9.03
C GLN A 76 -1.11 8.50 -8.44
N PHE A 77 -2.25 7.83 -8.60
CA PHE A 77 -2.49 6.44 -8.22
C PHE A 77 -2.81 5.61 -9.45
N TYR A 78 -2.48 4.32 -9.42
CA TYR A 78 -2.86 3.42 -10.50
C TYR A 78 -4.28 2.91 -10.28
N CYS A 79 -5.21 3.27 -11.16
CA CYS A 79 -6.57 2.75 -11.11
C CYS A 79 -6.66 1.39 -11.84
N PHE A 80 -7.14 0.35 -11.15
CA PHE A 80 -7.31 -0.97 -11.76
C PHE A 80 -8.48 -1.05 -12.74
N ARG A 81 -9.52 -0.21 -12.55
CA ARG A 81 -10.67 -0.13 -13.47
C ARG A 81 -10.31 0.62 -14.76
N CYS A 82 -9.72 1.81 -14.65
CA CYS A 82 -9.27 2.60 -15.81
C CYS A 82 -7.98 2.06 -16.44
N ARG A 83 -7.21 1.23 -15.73
CA ARG A 83 -5.89 0.69 -16.12
C ARG A 83 -4.87 1.78 -16.49
N ALA A 84 -4.93 2.90 -15.78
CA ALA A 84 -4.08 4.07 -16.02
C ALA A 84 -3.75 4.79 -14.70
N PRO A 85 -2.62 5.53 -14.65
CA PRO A 85 -2.36 6.50 -13.58
C PRO A 85 -3.41 7.61 -13.59
N LYS A 86 -4.00 7.91 -12.44
CA LYS A 86 -5.08 8.89 -12.26
C LYS A 86 -4.86 9.69 -10.99
N TYR A 87 -5.36 10.92 -11.00
CA TYR A 87 -5.42 11.74 -9.79
C TYR A 87 -6.60 11.28 -8.91
N PRO A 88 -6.45 11.35 -7.59
CA PRO A 88 -7.57 11.10 -6.71
C PRO A 88 -8.61 12.22 -6.81
N ALA A 89 -9.88 11.88 -6.59
CA ALA A 89 -10.96 12.85 -6.52
C ALA A 89 -10.68 13.88 -5.42
N GLY A 90 -10.91 15.17 -5.72
CA GLY A 90 -10.63 16.27 -4.78
C GLY A 90 -9.15 16.47 -4.44
N ASN A 91 -8.22 15.76 -5.08
CA ASN A 91 -6.81 15.70 -4.66
C ASN A 91 -6.66 15.27 -3.19
N MET A 92 -7.51 14.37 -2.69
CA MET A 92 -7.49 13.90 -1.30
C MET A 92 -7.16 12.41 -1.22
N ALA A 93 -6.38 12.01 -0.22
CA ALA A 93 -6.11 10.62 0.10
C ALA A 93 -5.99 10.43 1.61
N GLU A 94 -6.42 9.26 2.09
CA GLU A 94 -6.32 8.87 3.49
C GLU A 94 -5.17 7.89 3.65
N TYR A 95 -4.31 8.09 4.65
CA TYR A 95 -3.21 7.19 4.93
C TYR A 95 -3.60 6.16 6.00
N HIS A 96 -3.63 4.89 5.65
CA HIS A 96 -3.86 3.79 6.60
C HIS A 96 -2.57 3.05 6.89
N GLU A 97 -2.19 2.98 8.16
CA GLU A 97 -1.04 2.20 8.58
C GLU A 97 -1.30 0.70 8.41
N VAL A 98 -0.26 0.00 7.95
CA VAL A 98 -0.25 -1.47 7.92
C VAL A 98 0.90 -2.02 8.76
N THR A 99 1.97 -1.24 8.90
CA THR A 99 3.15 -1.55 9.71
C THR A 99 3.82 -0.22 10.09
N ASP A 100 4.64 -0.19 11.14
CA ASP A 100 5.33 1.01 11.63
C ASP A 100 6.09 1.81 10.55
N LYS A 101 6.52 1.15 9.46
CA LYS A 101 7.26 1.78 8.36
C LYS A 101 6.43 2.02 7.10
N PHE A 102 5.28 1.34 6.96
CA PHE A 102 4.53 1.27 5.71
C PHE A 102 3.03 1.37 5.92
N GLY A 103 2.37 2.09 5.02
CA GLY A 103 0.93 2.18 4.97
C GLY A 103 0.41 2.26 3.55
N ASN A 104 -0.91 2.29 3.43
CA ASN A 104 -1.62 2.45 2.19
C ASN A 104 -2.22 3.85 2.13
N LEU A 105 -1.92 4.59 1.07
CA LEU A 105 -2.74 5.73 0.69
C LEU A 105 -3.96 5.21 -0.05
N VAL A 106 -5.14 5.54 0.46
CA VAL A 106 -6.45 5.15 -0.06
C VAL A 106 -7.13 6.42 -0.58
N ALA A 107 -7.66 6.36 -1.80
CA ALA A 107 -8.37 7.47 -2.40
C ALA A 107 -9.44 6.98 -3.37
N ASN A 108 -10.25 7.89 -3.89
CA ASN A 108 -11.23 7.59 -4.93
C ASN A 108 -10.71 8.07 -6.28
N CYS A 109 -10.93 7.29 -7.35
CA CYS A 109 -10.55 7.69 -8.70
C CYS A 109 -11.43 8.85 -9.20
N SER A 110 -10.82 9.92 -9.70
CA SER A 110 -11.51 11.07 -10.30
C SER A 110 -12.43 10.69 -11.48
N ASP A 111 -12.04 9.69 -12.29
CA ASP A 111 -12.80 9.34 -13.49
C ASP A 111 -13.92 8.32 -13.23
N CYS A 112 -13.67 7.30 -12.40
CA CYS A 112 -14.58 6.16 -12.26
C CYS A 112 -15.08 5.92 -10.83
N GLY A 113 -14.70 6.79 -9.89
CA GLY A 113 -15.14 6.74 -8.49
C GLY A 113 -14.62 5.54 -7.67
N THR A 114 -13.99 4.54 -8.30
CA THR A 114 -13.51 3.36 -7.57
C THR A 114 -12.37 3.71 -6.64
N ILE A 115 -12.28 2.99 -5.53
CA ILE A 115 -11.17 3.06 -4.59
C ILE A 115 -9.86 2.66 -5.31
N ILE A 116 -8.83 3.49 -5.12
CA ILE A 116 -7.47 3.29 -5.60
C ILE A 116 -6.51 3.36 -4.42
N ASN A 117 -5.60 2.40 -4.36
CA ASN A 117 -4.70 2.22 -3.22
C ASN A 117 -3.24 2.25 -3.70
N GLN A 118 -2.38 2.91 -2.94
CA GLN A 118 -0.93 2.88 -3.15
C GLN A 118 -0.20 2.59 -1.86
N ARG A 119 0.61 1.52 -1.85
CA ARG A 119 1.52 1.22 -0.75
C ARG A 119 2.68 2.21 -0.75
N ILE A 120 2.95 2.80 0.41
CA ILE A 120 4.02 3.80 0.58
C ILE A 120 4.69 3.62 1.95
N SER A 121 5.97 3.97 2.05
CA SER A 121 6.64 4.09 3.34
C SER A 121 6.41 5.48 3.93
N LEU A 122 6.33 5.60 5.26
CA LEU A 122 6.14 6.90 5.93
C LEU A 122 7.12 7.98 5.42
N GLN A 123 8.41 7.62 5.32
CA GLN A 123 9.47 8.53 4.84
C GLN A 123 9.30 9.02 3.40
N ASN A 124 8.53 8.29 2.57
CA ASN A 124 8.34 8.64 1.16
C ASN A 124 7.04 9.40 0.91
N ILE A 125 6.20 9.61 1.93
CA ILE A 125 4.89 10.26 1.77
C ILE A 125 5.07 11.63 1.13
N GLU A 126 5.96 12.47 1.65
CA GLU A 126 6.19 13.82 1.12
C GLU A 126 6.64 13.81 -0.34
N ARG A 127 7.51 12.87 -0.71
CA ARG A 127 8.04 12.75 -2.07
C ARG A 127 6.97 12.34 -3.10
N ILE A 128 5.98 11.55 -2.68
CA ILE A 128 4.94 11.01 -3.58
C ILE A 128 3.65 11.83 -3.50
N ARG A 129 3.42 12.56 -2.40
CA ARG A 129 2.24 13.40 -2.15
C ARG A 129 1.97 14.35 -3.30
N GLY A 130 3.01 14.97 -3.88
CA GLY A 130 2.83 15.94 -4.95
C GLY A 130 1.86 17.04 -4.50
N LYS A 131 0.70 17.16 -5.17
CA LYS A 131 -0.37 18.11 -4.82
C LYS A 131 -1.52 17.52 -4.00
N ILE A 132 -1.42 16.27 -3.54
CA ILE A 132 -2.49 15.60 -2.78
C ILE A 132 -2.51 16.12 -1.34
N ASN A 133 -3.68 16.36 -0.79
CA ASN A 133 -3.86 16.50 0.65
C ASN A 133 -4.02 15.11 1.30
N VAL A 134 -3.07 14.74 2.15
CA VAL A 134 -3.06 13.43 2.82
C VAL A 134 -3.57 13.63 4.24
N SER A 135 -4.72 13.02 4.56
CA SER A 135 -5.22 12.93 5.93
C SER A 135 -4.64 11.68 6.61
N PHE A 136 -4.34 11.82 7.90
CA PHE A 136 -3.93 10.72 8.76
C PHE A 136 -5.09 10.41 9.72
N PRO A 137 -5.42 9.13 9.97
CA PRO A 137 -6.42 8.74 10.94
C PRO A 137 -6.12 9.34 12.30
N GLU A 138 -7.17 9.70 13.04
CA GLU A 138 -7.07 10.38 14.33
C GLU A 138 -6.27 9.59 15.38
N ALA A 139 -6.19 8.26 15.25
CA ALA A 139 -5.33 7.39 16.07
C ALA A 139 -3.81 7.67 15.94
N LEU A 140 -3.38 8.41 14.91
CA LEU A 140 -1.99 8.89 14.75
C LEU A 140 -1.75 10.29 15.31
N ARG A 141 -2.78 10.99 15.77
CA ARG A 141 -2.61 12.14 16.66
C ARG A 141 -2.22 11.59 18.04
N GLN A 142 -1.02 11.02 18.17
CA GLN A 142 -0.46 10.88 19.50
C GLN A 142 -0.50 12.27 20.14
N LEU A 143 -1.06 12.32 21.35
CA LEU A 143 -1.23 13.47 22.24
C LEU A 143 0.12 14.11 22.64
N ASN A 144 1.00 14.37 21.69
CA ASN A 144 2.28 15.02 21.90
C ASN A 144 2.16 16.47 21.44
N GLU A 145 1.44 17.24 22.26
CA GLU A 145 1.76 18.63 22.60
C GLU A 145 0.70 19.15 23.58
N SER A 146 0.90 18.88 24.88
CA SER A 146 0.45 19.87 25.86
C SER A 146 1.63 20.81 26.09
N VAL A 147 1.58 22.00 25.49
CA VAL A 147 2.57 23.08 25.75
C VAL A 147 2.38 23.70 27.14
N LYS A 148 1.46 23.14 27.96
CA LYS A 148 1.32 23.49 29.38
C LYS A 148 1.21 22.21 30.21
N PRO A 149 2.29 21.76 30.88
CA PRO A 149 2.10 20.84 31.99
C PRO A 149 1.18 21.54 33.02
N SER A 150 0.09 20.91 33.41
CA SER A 150 -0.68 21.36 34.58
C SER A 150 0.20 21.12 35.81
N VAL A 151 0.95 22.14 36.20
CA VAL A 151 1.79 22.09 37.39
C VAL A 151 0.85 21.97 38.58
N ASN A 152 0.90 20.84 39.30
CA ASN A 152 0.11 20.64 40.51
C ASN A 152 0.77 21.45 41.64
N SER A 153 0.28 22.68 41.86
CA SER A 153 0.81 23.60 42.86
C SER A 153 0.32 23.24 44.27
N HIS A 154 1.27 22.86 45.13
CA HIS A 154 1.27 22.94 46.59
C HIS A 154 0.14 22.27 47.39
N PHE A 155 0.45 21.11 47.99
CA PHE A 155 -0.18 20.72 49.26
C PHE A 155 0.40 21.58 50.39
N ARG A 156 -0.30 22.66 50.76
CA ARG A 156 -0.04 23.37 52.01
C ARG A 156 -0.74 22.61 53.14
N LYS A 157 0.04 22.11 54.11
CA LYS A 157 -0.49 21.58 55.37
C LYS A 157 -1.01 22.74 56.20
N GLU A 158 -2.30 22.75 56.51
CA GLU A 158 -2.85 23.59 57.59
C GLU A 158 -3.66 22.74 58.58
N THR A 159 -3.68 23.24 59.81
CA THR A 159 -3.74 22.55 61.09
C THR A 159 -5.15 22.26 61.62
N LYS A 160 -5.22 21.33 62.58
CA LYS A 160 -6.41 20.84 63.32
C LYS A 160 -7.32 21.95 63.89
N ASN A 161 -8.65 21.74 63.90
CA ASN A 161 -9.43 21.41 65.11
C ASN A 161 -10.98 21.50 64.95
N HIS A 162 -11.64 20.42 65.40
CA HIS A 162 -12.93 20.28 66.11
C HIS A 162 -14.29 20.84 65.60
N GLY A 163 -15.26 19.93 65.50
CA GLY A 163 -16.71 20.21 65.62
C GLY A 163 -17.56 18.94 65.47
N LYS A 164 -18.17 18.44 66.55
CA LYS A 164 -19.03 17.24 66.61
C LYS A 164 -20.43 17.49 66.03
N ALA A 165 -21.09 16.44 65.49
CA ALA A 165 -22.47 15.99 65.78
C ALA A 165 -23.05 15.16 64.61
N GLN A 166 -23.21 13.83 64.79
CA GLN A 166 -24.49 13.11 64.96
C GLN A 166 -25.43 13.00 63.73
N SER A 167 -25.41 11.79 63.16
CA SER A 167 -26.54 10.94 62.72
C SER A 167 -27.94 11.57 62.52
N SER A 168 -28.52 11.41 61.33
CA SER A 168 -29.94 11.06 61.21
C SER A 168 -30.33 10.39 59.86
N LYS A 169 -30.89 9.17 60.01
CA LYS A 169 -32.10 8.59 59.37
C LYS A 169 -32.31 8.75 57.85
N ARG A 170 -32.24 7.64 57.10
CA ARG A 170 -33.36 6.80 56.60
C ARG A 170 -34.31 7.46 55.59
N LYS A 171 -34.40 6.86 54.39
CA LYS A 171 -35.57 6.17 53.76
C LYS A 171 -35.17 5.83 52.30
N ASN A 172 -35.09 4.54 51.93
CA ASN A 172 -36.11 3.78 51.19
C ASN A 172 -36.60 4.52 49.93
N GLN A 173 -36.60 3.97 48.71
CA GLN A 173 -37.21 2.69 48.33
C GLN A 173 -36.93 2.35 46.84
N ALA A 174 -36.93 1.05 46.53
CA ALA A 174 -37.52 0.38 45.36
C ALA A 174 -36.97 0.69 43.94
N THR A 175 -36.25 -0.23 43.25
CA THR A 175 -36.74 -1.43 42.50
C THR A 175 -37.63 -1.07 41.29
N ILE A 176 -37.60 -1.62 40.08
CA ILE A 176 -37.20 -2.89 39.44
C ILE A 176 -37.31 -2.60 37.91
N PHE A 177 -36.43 -3.14 37.04
CA PHE A 177 -36.83 -3.98 35.89
C PHE A 177 -35.60 -4.46 35.11
N ASP A 178 -35.20 -5.70 35.40
CA ASP A 178 -34.40 -6.54 34.52
C ASP A 178 -35.29 -7.05 33.37
N PHE A 179 -34.81 -6.99 32.13
CA PHE A 179 -35.30 -7.91 31.09
C PHE A 179 -34.23 -8.17 30.01
N LEU A 180 -33.99 -9.47 29.77
CA LEU A 180 -33.39 -10.12 28.60
C LEU A 180 -31.91 -10.52 28.66
N GLU A 181 -31.64 -11.65 29.32
CA GLU A 181 -30.73 -12.65 28.78
C GLU A 181 -31.44 -14.01 28.71
N GLY A 182 -31.66 -14.49 27.49
CA GLY A 182 -32.13 -15.84 27.21
C GLY A 182 -31.13 -16.51 26.26
N SER A 183 -30.25 -17.35 26.81
CA SER A 183 -29.39 -18.24 26.05
C SER A 183 -29.15 -19.55 26.80
N GLN A 184 -29.41 -20.65 26.08
CA GLN A 184 -28.82 -22.00 26.18
C GLN A 184 -29.65 -23.17 26.77
N ARG A 185 -29.96 -24.10 25.83
CA ARG A 185 -29.72 -25.56 25.84
C ARG A 185 -30.33 -26.44 26.94
N SER A 186 -31.12 -27.44 26.51
CA SER A 186 -30.71 -28.87 26.39
C SER A 186 -31.88 -29.85 26.62
N LYS A 187 -32.29 -30.55 25.56
CA LYS A 187 -32.40 -32.01 25.41
C LYS A 187 -33.11 -32.33 24.09
#